data_AF-A0A0U2Q3K9-F1
#
_entry.id   AF-A0A0U2Q3K9-F1
#
_cell.length_a   1.000
_cell.length_b   1.000
_cell.length_c   1.000
_cell.angle_alpha   90.00
_cell.angle_beta   90.00
_cell.angle_gamma   90.00
#
_symmetry.space_group_name_H-M   'P 1'
#
loop_
_entity.id
_entity.type
_entity.pdbx_description
1 polymer ?
#
loop_
_entity_poly.entity_id
_entity_poly.type
_entity_poly.pdbx_seq_one_letter_code
_entity_poly.pdbx_strand_id
1 'polypeptide(L)'
;DHDAYDEARLTSLGTTSNGVPVEVSSALRQFSRVVVIGGINFHYFAGFTGGRKSICPGLASARTIEATHMLAFDFERGGRKAGVGPGLLDGNAVHEECERVAELVAPAFGINTIVDERNRAVGVFCGDWRLAHRAACEHYLQCHSFAIREKRDVVHQPDPGAQGARHGGARLQGWRYDRVAG
;
A
#
# COMPACT_ATOMS: atom_id res chain seq x y z
N ASP A 1 9.45 -2.13 -19.58
CA ASP A 1 8.45 -2.60 -18.61
C ASP A 1 9.00 -3.74 -17.77
N HIS A 2 8.52 -3.84 -16.53
CA HIS A 2 8.85 -4.89 -15.59
C HIS A 2 7.96 -6.12 -15.84
N ASP A 3 8.55 -7.30 -15.84
CA ASP A 3 7.84 -8.58 -15.84
C ASP A 3 8.23 -9.35 -14.58
N ALA A 4 7.23 -9.67 -13.76
CA ALA A 4 7.43 -10.35 -12.48
C ALA A 4 7.82 -11.83 -12.63
N TYR A 5 7.69 -12.41 -13.83
CA TYR A 5 8.00 -13.80 -14.14
C TYR A 5 9.26 -13.97 -14.99
N ASP A 6 9.85 -12.89 -15.52
CA ASP A 6 11.10 -12.94 -16.30
C ASP A 6 12.32 -13.02 -15.36
N GLU A 7 12.68 -14.24 -14.97
CA GLU A 7 13.83 -14.53 -14.11
C GLU A 7 15.15 -13.92 -14.62
N ALA A 8 15.32 -13.77 -15.94
CA ALA A 8 16.54 -13.20 -16.52
C ALA A 8 16.68 -11.69 -16.27
N ARG A 9 15.59 -11.02 -15.90
CA ARG A 9 15.53 -9.57 -15.58
C ARG A 9 15.29 -9.29 -14.10
N LEU A 10 15.39 -10.33 -13.27
CA LEU A 10 15.25 -10.25 -11.83
C LEU A 10 16.60 -10.45 -11.13
N THR A 11 16.75 -9.82 -9.98
CA THR A 11 17.94 -9.98 -9.15
C THR A 11 17.53 -10.17 -7.70
N SER A 12 18.09 -11.21 -7.08
CA SER A 12 17.88 -11.48 -5.66
C SER A 12 18.66 -10.48 -4.80
N LEU A 13 17.99 -9.94 -3.79
CA LEU A 13 18.55 -9.10 -2.73
C LEU A 13 18.64 -9.84 -1.39
N GLY A 14 18.46 -11.17 -1.41
CA GLY A 14 18.47 -12.02 -0.22
C GLY A 14 17.06 -12.33 0.30
N THR A 15 16.97 -12.54 1.61
CA THR A 15 15.74 -12.92 2.31
C THR A 15 15.56 -12.03 3.52
N THR A 16 14.34 -11.55 3.76
CA THR A 16 14.03 -10.76 4.96
C THR A 16 14.10 -11.61 6.22
N SER A 17 14.09 -10.96 7.39
CA SER A 17 14.02 -11.66 8.68
C SER A 17 12.77 -12.52 8.86
N ASN A 18 11.70 -12.23 8.10
CA ASN A 18 10.44 -12.98 8.12
C ASN A 18 10.41 -14.13 7.10
N GLY A 19 11.55 -14.43 6.44
CA GLY A 19 11.66 -15.51 5.47
C GLY A 19 11.12 -15.17 4.08
N VAL A 20 10.83 -13.90 3.79
CA VAL A 20 10.36 -13.50 2.45
C VAL A 20 11.57 -13.40 1.52
N PRO A 21 11.61 -14.19 0.42
CA PRO A 21 12.64 -14.05 -0.60
C PRO A 21 12.43 -12.72 -1.32
N VAL A 22 13.50 -11.95 -1.50
CA VAL A 22 13.44 -10.64 -2.15
C VAL A 22 14.13 -10.71 -3.50
N GLU A 23 13.33 -10.60 -4.54
CA GLU A 23 13.78 -10.51 -5.93
C GLU A 23 13.07 -9.32 -6.57
N VAL A 24 13.85 -8.44 -7.20
CA VAL A 24 13.34 -7.23 -7.83
C VAL A 24 13.95 -7.05 -9.21
N SER A 25 13.38 -6.14 -10.01
CA SER A 25 13.91 -5.77 -11.32
C SER A 25 15.42 -5.44 -11.25
N SER A 26 16.23 -6.10 -12.09
CA SER A 26 17.67 -5.85 -12.19
C SER A 26 18.00 -4.41 -12.58
N ALA A 27 17.07 -3.70 -13.22
CA ALA A 27 17.21 -2.29 -13.56
C ALA A 27 17.49 -1.42 -12.32
N LEU A 28 16.96 -1.77 -11.14
CA LEU A 28 17.21 -1.03 -9.89
C LEU A 28 18.69 -1.02 -9.48
N ARG A 29 19.49 -1.98 -9.94
CA ARG A 29 20.94 -2.06 -9.68
C ARG A 29 21.78 -1.28 -10.69
N GLN A 30 21.18 -0.87 -11.81
CA GLN A 30 21.86 -0.16 -12.88
C GLN A 30 21.96 1.36 -12.61
N PHE A 31 21.25 1.87 -11.61
CA PHE A 31 21.22 3.29 -11.27
C PHE A 31 21.79 3.55 -9.87
N SER A 32 22.49 4.67 -9.72
CA SER A 32 23.08 5.07 -8.44
C SER A 32 22.06 5.58 -7.43
N ARG A 33 20.86 5.99 -7.88
CA ARG A 33 19.77 6.53 -7.06
C ARG A 33 18.43 6.08 -7.63
N VAL A 34 17.52 5.71 -6.74
CA VAL A 34 16.14 5.32 -7.08
C VAL A 34 15.18 6.35 -6.47
N VAL A 35 14.25 6.85 -7.27
CA VAL A 35 13.17 7.73 -6.80
C VAL A 35 11.84 7.01 -6.99
N VAL A 36 11.02 6.96 -5.95
CA VAL A 36 9.69 6.33 -6.03
C VAL A 36 8.63 7.40 -6.17
N ILE A 37 7.72 7.21 -7.12
CA ILE A 37 6.59 8.11 -7.38
C ILE A 37 5.32 7.27 -7.32
N GLY A 38 4.27 7.78 -6.67
CA GLY A 38 3.00 7.08 -6.58
C GLY A 38 1.84 7.91 -6.06
N GLY A 39 0.62 7.44 -6.31
CA GLY A 39 -0.61 7.98 -5.72
C GLY A 39 -0.94 7.33 -4.38
N ILE A 40 -1.52 8.08 -3.45
CA ILE A 40 -2.06 7.60 -2.18
C ILE A 40 -3.55 7.35 -2.31
N ASN A 41 -3.96 6.16 -1.90
CA ASN A 41 -5.33 5.72 -1.73
C ASN A 41 -5.35 4.63 -0.65
N PHE A 42 -6.51 4.30 -0.11
CA PHE A 42 -6.67 3.12 0.73
C PHE A 42 -6.37 1.84 -0.06
N HIS A 43 -5.78 0.88 0.63
CA HIS A 43 -5.57 -0.46 0.13
C HIS A 43 -6.11 -1.46 1.15
N TYR A 44 -7.01 -2.34 0.70
CA TYR A 44 -7.82 -3.22 1.55
C TYR A 44 -7.07 -4.12 2.55
N PHE A 45 -5.84 -4.56 2.25
CA PHE A 45 -4.97 -5.22 3.23
C PHE A 45 -3.66 -4.49 3.55
N ALA A 46 -3.12 -3.65 2.66
CA ALA A 46 -1.78 -3.07 2.83
C ALA A 46 -1.79 -1.68 3.48
N GLY A 47 -2.92 -1.25 4.04
CA GLY A 47 -3.13 0.11 4.55
C GLY A 47 -3.43 1.09 3.43
N PHE A 48 -2.37 1.50 2.71
CA PHE A 48 -2.41 2.51 1.65
C PHE A 48 -1.61 2.08 0.41
N THR A 49 -1.83 2.74 -0.73
CA THR A 49 -0.97 2.65 -1.93
C THR A 49 0.28 3.55 -1.79
N GLY A 50 1.06 3.74 -2.86
CA GLY A 50 2.22 4.65 -2.88
C GLY A 50 3.45 4.19 -2.08
N GLY A 51 4.48 5.03 -2.07
CA GLY A 51 5.75 4.80 -1.38
C GLY A 51 6.36 3.43 -1.73
N ARG A 52 6.58 2.60 -0.70
CA ARG A 52 7.13 1.24 -0.83
C ARG A 52 6.44 0.35 -1.87
N LYS A 53 5.15 0.60 -2.19
CA LYS A 53 4.43 -0.19 -3.20
C LYS A 53 4.93 -0.03 -4.63
N SER A 54 5.66 1.04 -4.92
CA SER A 54 6.36 1.21 -6.20
C SER A 54 7.53 0.22 -6.36
N ILE A 55 8.08 -0.30 -5.25
CA ILE A 55 9.07 -1.38 -5.26
C ILE A 55 8.39 -2.74 -5.06
N CYS A 56 7.61 -2.91 -4.00
CA CYS A 56 6.92 -4.18 -3.70
C CYS A 56 5.42 -3.93 -3.53
N PRO A 57 4.55 -4.33 -4.47
CA PRO A 57 4.82 -5.29 -5.54
C PRO A 57 5.38 -4.71 -6.86
N GLY A 58 5.45 -3.38 -7.03
CA GLY A 58 5.60 -2.75 -8.35
C GLY A 58 6.77 -3.19 -9.23
N LEU A 59 7.90 -3.59 -8.64
CA LEU A 59 9.10 -4.07 -9.32
C LEU A 59 9.61 -5.39 -8.74
N ALA A 60 8.79 -6.10 -7.98
CA ALA A 60 9.15 -7.36 -7.33
C ALA A 60 8.84 -8.56 -8.23
N SER A 61 9.50 -9.70 -8.01
CA SER A 61 9.16 -10.97 -8.66
C SER A 61 7.81 -11.49 -8.20
N ALA A 62 7.18 -12.37 -8.99
CA ALA A 62 5.94 -13.03 -8.62
C ALA A 62 6.07 -13.78 -7.27
N ARG A 63 7.24 -14.37 -7.02
CA ARG A 63 7.56 -15.07 -5.77
C ARG A 63 7.59 -14.13 -4.56
N THR A 64 8.24 -12.98 -4.67
CA THR A 64 8.24 -11.96 -3.59
C THR A 64 6.85 -11.39 -3.38
N ILE A 65 6.11 -11.14 -4.48
CA ILE A 65 4.73 -10.65 -4.43
C ILE A 65 3.84 -11.64 -3.67
N GLU A 66 3.85 -12.91 -4.05
CA GLU A 66 3.07 -13.95 -3.38
C GLU A 66 3.42 -14.03 -1.89
N ALA A 67 4.70 -14.14 -1.56
CA ALA A 67 5.15 -14.24 -0.17
C ALA A 67 4.68 -13.05 0.69
N THR A 68 4.76 -11.83 0.17
CA THR A 68 4.26 -10.64 0.89
C THR A 68 2.74 -10.58 0.99
N HIS A 69 1.99 -11.07 0.00
CA HIS A 69 0.52 -11.12 0.04
C HIS A 69 0.02 -12.18 1.02
N MET A 70 0.73 -13.30 1.17
CA MET A 70 0.38 -14.36 2.12
C MET A 70 0.41 -13.87 3.58
N LEU A 71 1.18 -12.82 3.88
CA LEU A 71 1.18 -12.17 5.21
C LEU A 71 -0.14 -11.48 5.56
N ALA A 72 -1.05 -11.29 4.60
CA ALA A 72 -2.38 -10.77 4.86
C ALA A 72 -3.28 -11.77 5.61
N PHE A 73 -2.90 -13.06 5.62
CA PHE A 73 -3.73 -14.14 6.13
C PHE A 73 -3.20 -14.72 7.44
N ASP A 74 -4.13 -15.17 8.27
CA ASP A 74 -3.86 -16.00 9.44
C ASP A 74 -4.23 -17.45 9.08
N PHE A 75 -3.21 -18.29 8.88
CA PHE A 75 -3.42 -19.69 8.48
C PHE A 75 -3.82 -20.60 9.64
N GLU A 76 -3.56 -20.19 10.89
CA GLU A 76 -3.93 -20.97 12.06
C GLU A 76 -5.40 -20.75 12.43
N ARG A 77 -5.83 -19.48 12.44
CA ARG A 77 -7.20 -19.11 12.82
C ARG A 77 -8.15 -19.04 11.62
N GLY A 78 -7.61 -18.98 10.42
CA GLY A 78 -8.36 -18.71 9.20
C GLY A 78 -8.72 -17.22 9.06
N GLY A 79 -8.71 -16.72 7.83
CA GLY A 79 -9.10 -15.35 7.51
C GLY A 79 -7.95 -14.34 7.56
N ARG A 80 -8.28 -13.07 7.81
CA ARG A 80 -7.33 -11.96 7.76
C ARG A 80 -6.50 -11.87 9.04
N LYS A 81 -5.19 -11.70 8.90
CA LYS A 81 -4.27 -11.49 10.03
C LYS A 81 -4.63 -10.25 10.83
N ALA A 82 -4.49 -10.31 12.15
CA ALA A 82 -4.66 -9.14 13.01
C ALA A 82 -3.69 -8.01 12.60
N GLY A 83 -4.17 -6.76 12.65
CA GLY A 83 -3.39 -5.57 12.23
C GLY A 83 -3.39 -5.31 10.71
N VAL A 84 -3.85 -6.25 9.89
CA VAL A 84 -3.96 -6.08 8.44
C VAL A 84 -5.32 -5.45 8.09
N GLY A 85 -5.30 -4.36 7.33
CA GLY A 85 -6.54 -3.69 6.91
C GLY A 85 -6.31 -2.36 6.19
N PRO A 86 -7.39 -1.73 5.70
CA PRO A 86 -7.31 -0.41 5.07
C PRO A 86 -6.96 0.65 6.10
N GLY A 87 -6.11 1.59 5.71
CA GLY A 87 -5.71 2.69 6.58
C GLY A 87 -4.81 2.33 7.77
N LEU A 88 -4.32 1.07 7.84
CA LEU A 88 -3.43 0.58 8.89
C LEU A 88 -2.00 0.41 8.34
N LEU A 89 -1.03 1.11 8.95
CA LEU A 89 0.40 0.96 8.65
C LEU A 89 1.11 0.22 9.78
N ASP A 90 1.08 0.78 10.99
CA ASP A 90 1.77 0.20 12.15
C ASP A 90 1.08 -1.10 12.60
N GLY A 91 1.86 -2.19 12.71
CA GLY A 91 1.34 -3.54 13.01
C GLY A 91 0.73 -4.25 11.80
N ASN A 92 0.73 -3.64 10.61
CA ASN A 92 0.27 -4.28 9.39
C ASN A 92 1.41 -5.07 8.75
N ALA A 93 1.40 -6.39 8.94
CA ALA A 93 2.44 -7.30 8.46
C ALA A 93 2.78 -7.13 6.97
N VAL A 94 1.79 -6.87 6.11
CA VAL A 94 2.01 -6.68 4.67
C VAL A 94 2.73 -5.36 4.40
N HIS A 95 2.31 -4.28 5.06
CA HIS A 95 2.96 -2.98 4.89
C HIS A 95 4.42 -3.01 5.34
N GLU A 96 4.66 -3.49 6.57
CA GLU A 96 5.99 -3.56 7.16
C GLU A 96 6.92 -4.42 6.31
N GLU A 97 6.42 -5.53 5.74
CA GLU A 97 7.23 -6.36 4.88
C GLU A 97 7.55 -5.70 3.54
N CYS A 98 6.58 -5.05 2.89
CA CYS A 98 6.86 -4.28 1.68
C CYS A 98 7.86 -3.14 1.97
N GLU A 99 7.86 -2.55 3.17
CA GLU A 99 8.88 -1.58 3.58
C GLU A 99 10.26 -2.22 3.75
N ARG A 100 10.37 -3.41 4.37
CA ARG A 100 11.63 -4.16 4.45
C ARG A 100 12.19 -4.48 3.07
N VAL A 101 11.34 -4.90 2.14
CA VAL A 101 11.73 -5.12 0.73
C VAL A 101 12.23 -3.82 0.08
N ALA A 102 11.50 -2.71 0.26
CA ALA A 102 11.91 -1.42 -0.29
C ALA A 102 13.22 -0.91 0.33
N GLU A 103 13.46 -1.14 1.62
CA GLU A 103 14.71 -0.75 2.31
C GLU A 103 15.94 -1.41 1.66
N LEU A 104 15.85 -2.66 1.20
CA LEU A 104 16.95 -3.34 0.49
C LEU A 104 17.31 -2.69 -0.85
N VAL A 105 16.35 -1.98 -1.47
CA VAL A 105 16.57 -1.17 -2.68
C VAL A 105 17.10 0.23 -2.32
N ALA A 106 16.86 0.69 -1.09
CA ALA A 106 17.24 2.01 -0.57
C ALA A 106 16.84 3.18 -1.50
N PRO A 107 15.54 3.43 -1.76
CA PRO A 107 15.11 4.62 -2.49
C PRO A 107 15.68 5.89 -1.85
N ALA A 108 16.20 6.78 -2.68
CA ALA A 108 16.82 8.03 -2.23
C ALA A 108 15.79 9.13 -1.97
N PHE A 109 14.60 9.04 -2.59
CA PHE A 109 13.57 10.06 -2.51
C PHE A 109 12.19 9.47 -2.86
N GLY A 110 11.14 9.99 -2.24
CA GLY A 110 9.75 9.64 -2.55
C GLY A 110 8.92 10.85 -2.94
N ILE A 111 8.00 10.66 -3.88
CA ILE A 111 6.97 11.63 -4.30
C ILE A 111 5.61 10.93 -4.21
N ASN A 112 4.77 11.37 -3.30
CA ASN A 112 3.44 10.83 -3.09
C ASN A 112 2.38 11.88 -3.42
N THR A 113 1.43 11.51 -4.27
CA THR A 113 0.37 12.42 -4.73
C THR A 113 -0.99 11.98 -4.21
N ILE A 114 -1.85 12.94 -3.88
CA ILE A 114 -3.27 12.75 -3.64
C ILE A 114 -3.98 13.48 -4.77
N VAL A 115 -4.89 12.78 -5.45
CA VAL A 115 -5.62 13.33 -6.59
C VAL A 115 -7.10 13.46 -6.26
N ASP A 116 -7.73 14.49 -6.80
CA ASP A 116 -9.18 14.61 -6.79
C ASP A 116 -9.83 13.73 -7.86
N GLU A 117 -11.15 13.77 -7.94
CA GLU A 117 -11.98 13.00 -8.88
C GLU A 117 -11.75 13.40 -10.34
N ARG A 118 -11.07 14.53 -10.58
CA ARG A 118 -10.66 15.00 -11.91
C ARG A 118 -9.19 14.66 -12.21
N ASN A 119 -8.58 13.79 -11.40
CA ASN A 119 -7.16 13.41 -11.46
C ASN A 119 -6.19 14.59 -11.29
N ARG A 120 -6.62 15.68 -10.66
CA ARG A 120 -5.74 16.82 -10.37
C ARG A 120 -5.04 16.58 -9.04
N ALA A 121 -3.74 16.84 -8.98
CA ALA A 121 -2.99 16.76 -7.73
C ALA A 121 -3.50 17.84 -6.75
N VAL A 122 -4.06 17.39 -5.63
CA VAL A 122 -4.55 18.24 -4.53
C VAL A 122 -3.66 18.13 -3.28
N GLY A 123 -2.74 17.17 -3.26
CA GLY A 123 -1.69 17.05 -2.26
C GLY A 123 -0.45 16.41 -2.88
N VAL A 124 0.73 16.92 -2.50
CA VAL A 124 2.02 16.39 -2.94
C VAL A 124 2.96 16.36 -1.74
N PHE A 125 3.50 15.19 -1.44
CA PHE A 125 4.37 14.92 -0.28
C PHE A 125 5.68 14.33 -0.78
N CYS A 126 6.77 15.06 -0.55
CA CYS A 126 8.08 14.74 -1.09
C CYS A 126 9.14 14.74 0.00
N GLY A 127 10.18 13.92 -0.14
CA GLY A 127 11.29 13.87 0.81
C GLY A 127 11.84 12.46 0.96
N ASP A 128 12.25 12.12 2.18
CA ASP A 128 12.52 10.74 2.56
C ASP A 128 11.33 9.85 2.18
N TRP A 129 11.60 8.72 1.51
CA TRP A 129 10.55 7.92 0.88
C TRP A 129 9.56 7.32 1.88
N ARG A 130 10.01 7.06 3.13
CA ARG A 130 9.21 6.50 4.21
C ARG A 130 8.44 7.61 4.92
N LEU A 131 9.11 8.67 5.34
CA LEU A 131 8.49 9.79 6.06
C LEU A 131 7.48 10.54 5.18
N ALA A 132 7.80 10.80 3.91
CA ALA A 132 6.88 11.44 2.98
C ALA A 132 5.65 10.57 2.70
N HIS A 133 5.83 9.25 2.59
CA HIS A 133 4.71 8.31 2.43
C HIS A 133 3.80 8.31 3.66
N ARG A 134 4.39 8.25 4.87
CA ARG A 134 3.64 8.29 6.13
C ARG A 134 2.83 9.58 6.28
N ALA A 135 3.45 10.74 6.04
CA ALA A 135 2.76 12.03 6.09
C ALA A 135 1.60 12.12 5.09
N ALA A 136 1.79 11.60 3.87
CA ALA A 136 0.73 11.56 2.87
C ALA A 136 -0.43 10.63 3.26
N CYS A 137 -0.13 9.47 3.86
CA CYS A 137 -1.14 8.53 4.34
C CYS A 137 -1.95 9.09 5.51
N GLU A 138 -1.29 9.79 6.44
CA GLU A 138 -1.96 10.45 7.57
C GLU A 138 -2.91 11.54 7.07
N HIS A 139 -2.44 12.41 6.17
CA HIS A 139 -3.29 13.43 5.55
C HIS A 139 -4.46 12.80 4.79
N TYR A 140 -4.21 11.75 3.99
CA TYR A 140 -5.26 11.06 3.25
C TYR A 140 -6.31 10.45 4.20
N LEU A 141 -5.88 9.84 5.31
CA LEU A 141 -6.77 9.28 6.31
C LEU A 141 -7.67 10.36 6.93
N GLN A 142 -7.11 11.52 7.29
CA GLN A 142 -7.86 12.64 7.86
C GLN A 142 -8.93 13.16 6.89
N CYS A 143 -8.63 13.21 5.59
CA CYS A 143 -9.55 13.74 4.59
C CYS A 143 -10.57 12.74 4.04
N HIS A 144 -10.31 11.43 4.14
CA HIS A 144 -11.09 10.39 3.44
C HIS A 144 -11.62 9.28 4.36
N SER A 145 -11.57 9.47 5.68
CA SER A 145 -12.19 8.55 6.64
C SER A 145 -13.14 9.27 7.57
N PHE A 146 -14.08 8.51 8.11
CA PHE A 146 -14.97 8.97 9.16
C PHE A 146 -15.24 7.85 10.15
N ALA A 147 -15.45 8.23 11.41
CA ALA A 147 -15.75 7.29 12.47
C ALA A 147 -17.25 6.97 12.47
N ILE A 148 -17.59 5.67 12.45
CA ILE A 148 -18.95 5.23 12.78
C ILE A 148 -18.98 4.94 14.28
N ARG A 149 -19.78 5.70 15.02
CA ARG A 149 -19.85 5.62 16.49
C ARG A 149 -20.48 4.34 17.04
N GLU A 150 -21.31 3.68 16.24
CA GLU A 150 -22.06 2.51 16.66
C GLU A 150 -22.24 1.55 15.48
N LYS A 151 -22.39 0.25 15.77
CA LYS A 151 -22.76 -0.72 14.75
C LYS A 151 -24.13 -0.36 14.18
N ARG A 152 -24.27 -0.50 12.86
CA ARG A 152 -25.53 -0.31 12.15
C ARG A 152 -26.02 -1.68 11.69
N ASP A 153 -27.32 -1.92 11.78
CA ASP A 153 -27.92 -3.17 11.30
C ASP A 153 -27.75 -3.34 9.79
N VAL A 154 -27.74 -2.23 9.05
CA VAL A 154 -27.54 -2.19 7.60
C VAL A 154 -26.61 -1.04 7.23
N VAL A 155 -25.65 -1.32 6.36
CA VAL A 155 -24.79 -0.31 5.71
C VAL A 155 -24.96 -0.46 4.21
N HIS A 156 -25.39 0.61 3.54
CA HIS A 156 -25.46 0.65 2.08
C HIS A 156 -24.19 1.31 1.53
N GLN A 157 -23.36 0.52 0.85
CA GLN A 157 -22.22 1.02 0.11
C GLN A 157 -22.59 1.06 -1.38
N PRO A 158 -22.87 2.24 -1.97
CA PRO A 158 -23.13 2.33 -3.39
C PRO A 158 -21.88 1.91 -4.18
N ASP A 159 -22.08 1.12 -5.24
CA ASP A 159 -21.02 0.80 -6.18
C ASP A 159 -20.64 2.08 -6.96
N PRO A 160 -19.38 2.54 -6.90
CA PRO A 160 -18.94 3.68 -7.70
C PRO A 160 -19.01 3.44 -9.22
N GLY A 161 -19.24 2.20 -9.67
CA GLY A 161 -19.31 1.81 -11.09
C GLY A 161 -20.63 2.05 -11.82
N ALA A 162 -21.70 2.52 -11.16
CA ALA A 162 -23.02 2.69 -11.78
C ALA A 162 -23.34 4.12 -12.27
N GLN A 163 -22.40 5.07 -12.20
CA GLN A 163 -22.57 6.41 -12.76
C GLN A 163 -21.66 6.60 -13.97
N GLY A 164 -22.22 6.30 -15.15
CA GLY A 164 -21.69 6.83 -16.40
C GLY A 164 -21.60 8.35 -16.32
N ALA A 165 -20.44 8.88 -16.74
CA ALA A 165 -20.21 10.29 -17.08
C ALA A 165 -20.97 11.34 -16.24
N ARG A 166 -20.21 12.00 -15.35
CA ARG A 166 -20.54 13.23 -14.60
C ARG A 166 -21.01 12.96 -13.17
N HIS A 167 -20.14 13.37 -12.25
CA HIS A 167 -20.28 13.56 -10.80
C HIS A 167 -19.43 12.60 -9.98
N GLY A 168 -18.58 13.25 -9.20
CA GLY A 168 -17.53 12.72 -8.37
C GLY A 168 -17.97 11.73 -7.31
N GLY A 169 -17.14 10.71 -7.10
CA GLY A 169 -17.19 9.89 -5.90
C GLY A 169 -15.78 9.57 -5.43
N ALA A 170 -15.41 10.12 -4.27
CA ALA A 170 -14.28 9.65 -3.48
C ALA A 170 -14.41 8.14 -3.20
N ARG A 171 -13.33 7.37 -3.43
CA ARG A 171 -13.25 5.96 -3.01
C ARG A 171 -13.16 5.89 -1.49
N LEU A 172 -14.29 5.84 -0.80
CA LEU A 172 -14.35 5.58 0.64
C LEU A 172 -14.11 4.09 0.89
N GLN A 173 -12.87 3.70 1.20
CA GLN A 173 -12.52 2.35 1.68
C GLN A 173 -11.97 2.35 3.12
N GLY A 174 -12.05 3.47 3.84
CA GLY A 174 -11.53 3.61 5.20
C GLY A 174 -12.64 3.67 6.24
N TRP A 175 -13.01 2.51 6.82
CA TRP A 175 -13.89 2.44 7.98
C TRP A 175 -13.10 1.92 9.18
N ARG A 176 -13.11 2.64 10.30
CA ARG A 176 -12.57 2.16 11.58
C ARG A 176 -13.73 1.97 12.56
N TYR A 177 -13.75 0.83 13.24
CA TYR A 177 -14.61 0.57 14.38
C TYR A 177 -13.79 0.75 15.65
N ASP A 178 -14.22 1.64 16.54
CA ASP A 178 -13.74 1.63 17.91
C ASP A 178 -14.38 0.43 18.63
N ARG A 179 -13.57 -0.47 19.18
CA ARG A 179 -14.08 -1.44 20.14
C ARG A 179 -14.41 -0.68 21.42
N VAL A 180 -15.69 -0.38 21.62
CA VAL A 180 -16.18 -0.05 22.95
C VAL A 180 -16.05 -1.33 23.78
N ALA A 181 -15.18 -1.31 24.79
CA ALA A 181 -15.10 -2.37 25.78
C ALA A 181 -16.44 -2.44 26.50
N GLY A 182 -17.11 -3.60 26.38
CA GLY A 182 -18.29 -3.97 27.14
C GLY A 182 -18.00 -5.26 27.89
#